data_AF-A0A165S3D5-F1
#
_entry.id   AF-A0A165S3D5-F1
#
_cell.length_a   1.000
_cell.length_b   1.000
_cell.length_c   1.000
_cell.angle_alpha   90.00
_cell.angle_beta   90.00
_cell.angle_gamma   90.00
#
_symmetry.space_group_name_H-M   'P 1'
#
loop_
_entity.id
_entity.type
_entity.pdbx_description
1 polymer ?
#
loop_
_entity_poly.entity_id
_entity_poly.type
_entity_poly.pdbx_seq_one_letter_code
_entity_poly.pdbx_strand_id
1 'polypeptide(L)'
;MTTSLVINNVAVQGFGSVKLANLFSLVGELGAKDAYTAGFVAATDQVILLEASKVNTVVIATGSFGSNNKRGKQRQNELLNQLKKADLISKVKWLVDGHGKPVHPLSSRKEWILKDESFD
;
A
#
# COMPACT_ATOMS: atom_id res chain seq x y z
N MET A 1 15.47 1.80 6.42
CA MET A 1 15.14 3.21 6.09
C MET A 1 13.63 3.42 5.91
N THR A 2 12.93 2.56 5.14
CA THR A 2 11.47 2.63 4.96
C THR A 2 10.67 2.55 6.25
N THR A 3 11.00 1.59 7.12
CA THR A 3 10.28 1.38 8.38
C THR A 3 10.30 2.62 9.29
N SER A 4 11.46 3.26 9.47
CA SER A 4 11.59 4.45 10.32
C SER A 4 10.82 5.66 9.80
N LEU A 5 10.83 5.90 8.47
CA LEU A 5 10.07 6.99 7.85
C LEU A 5 8.56 6.77 7.99
N VAL A 6 8.10 5.53 7.82
CA VAL A 6 6.69 5.18 8.01
C VAL A 6 6.28 5.37 9.47
N ILE A 7 7.05 4.83 10.41
CA ILE A 7 6.75 4.95 11.85
C ILE A 7 6.65 6.42 12.27
N ASN A 8 7.59 7.26 11.84
CA ASN A 8 7.57 8.68 12.19
C ASN A 8 6.32 9.39 11.67
N ASN A 9 5.93 9.16 10.41
CA ASN A 9 4.73 9.78 9.84
C ASN A 9 3.44 9.26 10.48
N VAL A 10 3.37 7.96 10.76
CA VAL A 10 2.25 7.31 11.45
C VAL A 10 2.08 7.89 12.86
N ALA A 11 3.17 8.06 13.60
CA ALA A 11 3.16 8.66 14.94
C ALA A 11 2.68 10.11 14.93
N VAL A 12 3.18 10.94 13.98
CA VAL A 12 2.75 12.33 13.82
C VAL A 12 1.25 12.45 13.51
N GLN A 13 0.68 11.49 12.79
CA GLN A 13 -0.76 11.45 12.51
C GLN A 13 -1.60 10.86 13.65
N GLY A 14 -1.00 10.49 14.78
CA GLY A 14 -1.71 9.98 15.95
C GLY A 14 -2.10 8.50 15.89
N PHE A 15 -1.57 7.73 14.93
CA PHE A 15 -1.76 6.28 14.91
C PHE A 15 -0.89 5.60 15.98
N GLY A 16 -1.46 4.65 16.71
CA GLY A 16 -0.77 3.95 17.80
C GLY A 16 0.16 2.80 17.36
N SER A 17 -0.06 2.20 16.19
CA SER A 17 0.78 1.13 15.65
C SER A 17 0.65 1.01 14.13
N VAL A 18 1.60 0.31 13.50
CA VAL A 18 1.57 0.06 12.05
C VAL A 18 1.97 -1.37 11.73
N LYS A 19 1.32 -1.93 10.71
CA LYS A 19 1.72 -3.18 10.05
C LYS A 19 2.14 -2.84 8.63
N LEU A 20 3.30 -3.34 8.20
CA LEU A 20 3.84 -3.10 6.86
C LEU A 20 3.76 -4.38 6.05
N ALA A 21 3.17 -4.30 4.86
CA ALA A 21 3.10 -5.39 3.92
C ALA A 21 3.48 -4.90 2.52
N ASN A 22 4.23 -5.72 1.79
CA ASN A 22 4.52 -5.49 0.38
C ASN A 22 3.42 -6.12 -0.48
N LEU A 23 3.08 -5.46 -1.58
CA LEU A 23 2.13 -6.01 -2.57
C LEU A 23 2.67 -7.24 -3.31
N PHE A 24 3.99 -7.42 -3.31
CA PHE A 24 4.73 -8.53 -3.93
C PHE A 24 5.61 -9.17 -2.87
N SER A 25 5.59 -10.50 -2.81
CA SER A 25 6.26 -11.28 -1.75
C SER A 25 7.78 -11.35 -1.91
N LEU A 26 8.28 -11.32 -3.16
CA LEU A 26 9.69 -11.60 -3.48
C LEU A 26 10.50 -10.35 -3.89
N VAL A 27 10.07 -9.16 -3.44
CA VAL A 27 10.79 -7.91 -3.72
C VAL A 27 12.08 -7.89 -2.91
N GLY A 28 13.17 -8.41 -3.49
CA GLY A 28 14.49 -8.46 -2.88
C GLY A 28 15.26 -9.76 -3.13
N GLU A 29 14.57 -10.86 -3.43
CA GLU A 29 15.18 -12.18 -3.65
C GLU A 29 15.44 -12.48 -5.14
N LEU A 30 14.72 -11.79 -6.03
CA LEU A 30 14.85 -11.91 -7.47
C LEU A 30 15.38 -10.59 -8.05
N GLY A 31 16.14 -10.67 -9.15
CA GLY A 31 16.50 -9.49 -9.93
C GLY A 31 15.23 -8.69 -10.29
N ALA A 32 15.35 -7.35 -10.38
CA ALA A 32 14.20 -6.46 -10.47
C ALA A 32 13.18 -6.85 -11.57
N LYS A 33 13.63 -7.46 -12.67
CA LYS A 33 12.75 -7.88 -13.77
C LYS A 33 11.91 -9.14 -13.45
N ASP A 34 12.46 -10.06 -12.67
CA ASP A 34 11.83 -11.35 -12.35
C ASP A 34 10.93 -11.25 -11.11
N ALA A 35 11.28 -10.38 -10.15
CA ALA A 35 10.46 -10.11 -8.96
C ALA A 35 9.05 -9.60 -9.29
N TYR A 36 8.87 -8.89 -10.40
CA TYR A 36 7.55 -8.38 -10.80
C TYR A 36 6.74 -9.34 -11.67
N THR A 37 7.40 -10.34 -12.28
CA THR A 37 6.76 -11.33 -13.16
C THR A 37 6.44 -12.63 -12.43
N ALA A 38 7.30 -13.04 -11.49
CA ALA A 38 7.19 -14.27 -10.69
C ALA A 38 6.98 -14.02 -9.17
N GLY A 39 7.22 -12.82 -8.67
CA GLY A 39 7.27 -12.51 -7.23
C GLY A 39 5.93 -12.28 -6.54
N PHE A 40 4.97 -13.17 -6.77
CA PHE A 40 3.69 -13.17 -6.07
C PHE A 40 3.30 -14.57 -5.65
N VAL A 41 3.24 -14.79 -4.34
CA VAL A 41 2.62 -15.97 -3.73
C VAL A 41 1.17 -15.63 -3.41
N ALA A 42 0.21 -16.44 -3.86
CA ALA A 42 -1.23 -16.21 -3.66
C ALA A 42 -1.63 -15.97 -2.19
N ALA A 43 -0.90 -16.59 -1.25
CA ALA A 43 -1.09 -16.39 0.19
C ALA A 43 -0.82 -14.94 0.66
N THR A 44 -0.07 -14.13 -0.10
CA THR A 44 0.26 -12.74 0.27
C THR A 44 -1.01 -11.91 0.47
N ASP A 45 -1.97 -12.04 -0.45
CA ASP A 45 -3.23 -11.31 -0.37
C ASP A 45 -4.08 -11.76 0.82
N GLN A 46 -4.08 -13.05 1.13
CA GLN A 46 -4.80 -13.58 2.29
C GLN A 46 -4.25 -13.00 3.59
N VAL A 47 -2.91 -12.90 3.71
CA VAL A 47 -2.25 -12.26 4.85
C VAL A 47 -2.59 -10.77 4.91
N ILE A 48 -2.55 -10.05 3.78
CA ILE A 48 -2.93 -8.64 3.73
C ILE A 48 -4.38 -8.44 4.19
N LEU A 49 -5.32 -9.24 3.69
CA LEU A 49 -6.74 -9.17 4.06
C LEU A 49 -6.96 -9.48 5.55
N LEU A 50 -6.29 -10.51 6.06
CA LEU A 50 -6.35 -10.86 7.47
C LEU A 50 -5.85 -9.72 8.35
N GLU A 51 -4.72 -9.11 8.03
CA GLU A 51 -4.19 -7.99 8.80
C GLU A 51 -5.02 -6.71 8.61
N ALA A 52 -5.57 -6.47 7.41
CA ALA A 52 -6.49 -5.37 7.13
C ALA A 52 -7.78 -5.45 7.97
N SER A 53 -8.26 -6.66 8.27
CA SER A 53 -9.43 -6.86 9.15
C SER A 53 -9.18 -6.36 10.59
N LYS A 54 -7.93 -6.40 11.06
CA LYS A 54 -7.52 -6.11 12.44
C LYS A 54 -7.16 -4.64 12.69
N VAL A 55 -7.04 -3.83 11.63
CA VAL A 55 -6.66 -2.42 11.71
C VAL A 55 -7.84 -1.49 11.44
N ASN A 56 -7.72 -0.25 11.90
CA ASN A 56 -8.70 0.81 11.67
C ASN A 56 -8.55 1.47 10.29
N THR A 57 -7.35 1.45 9.71
CA THR A 57 -7.03 2.12 8.45
C THR A 57 -6.04 1.28 7.64
N VAL A 58 -6.29 1.17 6.35
CA VAL A 58 -5.40 0.53 5.37
C VAL A 58 -4.88 1.63 4.45
N VAL A 59 -3.57 1.83 4.40
CA VAL A 59 -2.95 2.86 3.55
C VAL A 59 -2.30 2.23 2.34
N ILE A 60 -2.77 2.58 1.13
CA ILE A 60 -2.10 2.22 -0.12
C ILE A 60 -1.06 3.29 -0.47
N ALA A 61 0.20 2.88 -0.53
CA ALA A 61 1.34 3.79 -0.70
C ALA A 61 2.31 3.29 -1.78
N THR A 62 1.77 2.90 -2.94
CA THR A 62 2.55 2.33 -4.07
C THR A 62 3.23 3.39 -4.95
N GLY A 63 2.92 4.68 -4.75
CA GLY A 63 3.42 5.75 -5.61
C GLY A 63 3.05 5.58 -7.08
N SER A 64 3.95 5.99 -7.98
CA SER A 64 3.74 5.84 -9.43
C SER A 64 3.83 4.39 -9.92
N PHE A 65 4.07 3.43 -9.03
CA PHE A 65 4.16 2.03 -9.43
C PHE A 65 2.81 1.51 -9.98
N GLY A 66 1.70 1.90 -9.34
CA GLY A 66 0.34 1.57 -9.80
C GLY A 66 -0.06 2.24 -11.12
N SER A 67 0.64 3.30 -11.53
CA SER A 67 0.35 4.01 -12.79
C SER A 67 1.28 3.63 -13.94
N ASN A 68 2.56 3.38 -13.65
CA ASN A 68 3.60 3.22 -14.67
C ASN A 68 3.89 1.75 -15.01
N ASN A 69 3.42 0.79 -14.21
CA ASN A 69 3.63 -0.64 -14.43
C ASN A 69 2.29 -1.35 -14.62
N LYS A 70 2.07 -1.99 -15.78
CA LYS A 70 0.82 -2.72 -16.07
C LYS A 70 0.50 -3.80 -15.03
N ARG A 71 1.52 -4.58 -14.62
CA ARG A 71 1.37 -5.63 -13.61
C ARG A 71 1.13 -5.04 -12.22
N GLY A 72 1.82 -3.95 -11.90
CA GLY A 72 1.58 -3.20 -10.67
C GLY A 72 0.16 -2.67 -10.55
N LYS A 73 -0.35 -2.04 -11.62
CA LYS A 73 -1.74 -1.59 -11.73
C LYS A 73 -2.73 -2.73 -11.55
N GLN A 74 -2.50 -3.85 -12.24
CA GLN A 74 -3.34 -5.04 -12.13
C GLN A 74 -3.39 -5.56 -10.69
N ARG A 75 -2.24 -5.74 -10.05
CA ARG A 75 -2.15 -6.25 -8.67
C ARG A 75 -2.79 -5.33 -7.64
N GLN A 76 -2.61 -4.02 -7.81
CA GLN A 76 -3.27 -3.01 -6.98
C GLN A 76 -4.79 -3.11 -7.11
N ASN A 77 -5.32 -3.20 -8.33
CA ASN A 77 -6.76 -3.36 -8.58
C ASN A 77 -7.31 -4.68 -8.02
N GLU A 78 -6.55 -5.78 -8.14
CA GLU A 78 -6.92 -7.08 -7.58
C GLU A 78 -7.05 -7.01 -6.05
N LEU A 79 -6.08 -6.39 -5.36
CA LEU A 79 -6.14 -6.17 -3.92
C LEU A 79 -7.33 -5.27 -3.51
N LEU A 80 -7.54 -4.15 -4.21
CA LEU A 80 -8.68 -3.24 -3.93
C LEU A 80 -10.01 -3.96 -4.10
N ASN A 81 -10.15 -4.78 -5.15
CA ASN A 81 -11.35 -5.58 -5.35
C ASN A 81 -11.57 -6.61 -4.24
N GLN A 82 -10.51 -7.23 -3.73
CA GLN A 82 -10.60 -8.15 -2.60
C GLN A 82 -10.99 -7.41 -1.30
N LEU A 83 -10.39 -6.24 -1.03
CA LEU A 83 -10.76 -5.40 0.12
C LEU A 83 -12.22 -4.96 0.04
N LYS A 84 -12.72 -4.64 -1.16
CA LYS A 84 -14.14 -4.35 -1.40
C LYS A 84 -15.05 -5.55 -1.15
N LYS A 85 -14.68 -6.73 -1.65
CA LYS A 85 -15.44 -7.98 -1.40
C LYS A 85 -15.46 -8.38 0.08
N ALA A 86 -14.43 -8.00 0.83
CA ALA A 86 -14.32 -8.25 2.26
C ALA A 86 -14.95 -7.14 3.14
N ASP A 87 -15.64 -6.16 2.54
CA ASP A 87 -16.23 -5.01 3.22
C ASP A 87 -15.22 -4.16 4.04
N LEU A 88 -13.97 -4.09 3.55
CA LEU A 88 -12.88 -3.33 4.18
C LEU A 88 -12.57 -2.02 3.44
N ILE A 89 -13.24 -1.74 2.33
CA ILE A 89 -12.92 -0.61 1.44
C ILE A 89 -13.07 0.75 2.13
N SER A 90 -14.01 0.87 3.08
CA SER A 90 -14.23 2.08 3.89
C SER A 90 -13.03 2.44 4.78
N LYS A 91 -12.14 1.48 5.05
CA LYS A 91 -10.90 1.70 5.80
C LYS A 91 -9.73 2.15 4.92
N VAL A 92 -9.89 2.09 3.59
CA VAL A 92 -8.79 2.29 2.65
C VAL A 92 -8.57 3.78 2.40
N LYS A 93 -7.30 4.18 2.51
CA LYS A 93 -6.82 5.52 2.17
C LYS A 93 -5.60 5.42 1.25
N TRP A 94 -5.45 6.41 0.37
CA TRP A 94 -4.25 6.62 -0.43
C TRP A 94 -3.29 7.56 0.27
N LEU A 95 -2.01 7.19 0.28
CA LEU A 95 -0.95 8.15 0.49
C LEU A 95 -0.74 8.97 -0.78
N VAL A 96 -0.96 10.28 -0.69
CA VAL A 96 -0.93 11.20 -1.84
C VAL A 96 -0.03 12.41 -1.63
N ASP A 97 0.23 13.16 -2.70
CA ASP A 97 0.77 14.51 -2.64
C ASP A 97 -0.31 15.60 -2.45
N GLY A 98 0.13 16.86 -2.38
CA GLY A 98 -0.76 18.02 -2.26
C GLY A 98 -1.70 18.21 -3.47
N HIS A 99 -1.47 17.49 -4.57
CA HIS A 99 -2.34 17.47 -5.74
C HIS A 99 -3.23 16.21 -5.78
N GLY A 100 -3.14 15.33 -4.79
CA GLY A 100 -3.90 14.08 -4.74
C GLY A 100 -3.30 12.92 -5.53
N LYS A 101 -2.08 13.03 -6.05
CA LYS A 101 -1.43 11.95 -6.79
C LYS A 101 -0.84 10.91 -5.83
N PRO A 102 -0.98 9.59 -6.08
CA PRO A 102 -0.37 8.55 -5.25
C PRO A 102 1.15 8.67 -5.15
N VAL A 103 1.69 8.50 -3.94
CA VAL A 103 3.13 8.62 -3.64
C VAL A 103 3.65 7.42 -2.84
N HIS A 104 4.97 7.21 -2.91
CA HIS A 104 5.65 6.14 -2.18
C HIS A 104 5.98 6.62 -0.75
N PRO A 105 5.96 5.77 0.28
CA PRO A 105 6.24 6.18 1.67
C PRO A 105 7.66 6.71 1.89
N LEU A 106 8.58 6.40 0.97
CA LEU A 106 9.96 6.90 0.97
C LEU A 106 10.14 8.25 0.27
N SER A 107 9.11 8.78 -0.39
CA SER A 107 9.22 10.11 -1.01
C SER A 107 9.48 11.15 0.08
N SER A 108 10.56 11.93 -0.04
CA SER A 108 10.93 12.97 0.93
C SER A 108 9.79 13.97 1.07
N ARG A 109 9.17 14.01 2.26
CA ARG A 109 8.01 14.85 2.58
C ARG A 109 8.04 15.23 4.05
N LYS A 110 7.51 16.42 4.34
CA LYS A 110 7.33 16.90 5.72
C LYS A 110 6.22 16.15 6.45
N GLU A 111 5.16 15.79 5.72
CA GLU A 111 4.01 15.08 6.26
C GLU A 111 3.35 14.20 5.20
N TRP A 112 2.63 13.18 5.66
CA TRP A 112 1.79 12.34 4.84
C TRP A 112 0.39 12.94 4.69
N ILE A 113 -0.14 12.92 3.47
CA ILE A 113 -1.53 13.30 3.18
C ILE A 113 -2.28 12.02 2.83
N LEU A 114 -3.32 11.71 3.60
CA LEU A 114 -4.16 10.53 3.38
C LEU A 114 -5.52 10.96 2.82
N LYS A 115 -5.90 10.40 1.68
CA LYS A 115 -7.22 10.58 1.06
C LYS A 115 -7.99 9.28 1.03
N ASP A 116 -9.30 9.30 1.22
CA ASP A 116 -10.11 8.08 1.19
C ASP A 116 -10.12 7.44 -0.21
N GLU A 117 -10.31 6.12 -0.29
CA GLU A 117 -10.39 5.40 -1.59
C GLU A 117 -11.55 5.87 -2.46
N SER A 118 -12.66 6.30 -1.85
CA SER A 118 -13.88 6.75 -2.55
C SER A 118 -13.75 8.13 -3.21
N PHE A 119 -12.54 8.57 -3.52
CA PHE A 119 -12.33 9.78 -4.30
C PHE A 119 -12.66 9.49 -5.77
N ASP A 120 -13.77 10.09 -6.24
CA ASP A 120 -14.07 10.28 -7.66
C ASP A 120 -13.03 11.20 -8.34
#